data_AF-A0A378KWW5-F1
#
_entry.id   AF-A0A378KWW5-F1
#
_cell.length_a   1.000
_cell.length_b   1.000
_cell.length_c   1.000
_cell.angle_alpha   90.00
_cell.angle_beta   90.00
_cell.angle_gamma   90.00
#
_symmetry.space_group_name_H-M   'P 1'
#
loop_
_entity.id
_entity.type
_entity.pdbx_description
1 polymer ?
#
loop_
_entity_poly.entity_id
_entity_poly.type
_entity_poly.pdbx_seq_one_letter_code
_entity_poly.pdbx_strand_id
1 'polypeptide(L)'
;MSLKSDENQAIKPVDLVFILAIAGRIDAQSRILAEKLDKDRTVYYAYAILDSLSSSYSMFKYFFDLCIPNGSNDLMHDIMMTPGGIIAISIESLFLVSFSFLATRFEKEKNDYVKKFIATAWPYFRDIMKGLKNAYKGFRSAIVAISLIGGIDLKYLIAPVGLFLGIFAAANRFWLRKMVEDRKVMMTANAELLLEIKKLRTLTQEESETYLKQMKRQSFNTRCLAFAAVAAGGFIDGLYLYVGVLGLAILSSPMLTSMAIICAIYTVACVVTRLYEEYDFQLRLFVTQTKCELALITKVMETSYAQLLALRGKFNHSLEDLIAIRCLEMDVYKLINSFEEKRNVLKQQSTRTYLSAALLGIKNGLYAYSALASILFLVGSILVLTGIAFPPALLVSCVILGLVFMVSFAIHSLVSTYIQLNKKDDPENHPYHELIDMKNNLLDGTANLLEPDSFQQSLKDGLFLDRSPQFFFQEWFEVFRSLFSGFGKGQKFVDFAGNPLQEMDDQGHYQDTPIMYVLSVFSALFFGLILSLRALARGLGRAPLGQVDLAADVEPQTVKDPVTAKVVLQTETPGESIQSKNLRTDSQKSSPTTSKHYGFFNNKSTKSDIRHAKSEQDFSIYTSSPQSTIQGLT
;
A
#
# COMPACT_ATOMS: atom_id res chain seq x y z
N MET A 1 32.83 -20.61 -47.67
CA MET A 1 32.77 -21.00 -46.23
C MET A 1 31.45 -20.52 -45.67
N SER A 2 30.54 -21.46 -45.40
CA SER A 2 29.18 -21.19 -44.91
C SER A 2 29.21 -21.10 -43.38
N LEU A 3 28.98 -19.91 -42.82
CA LEU A 3 28.61 -19.75 -41.41
C LEU A 3 27.15 -20.20 -41.26
N LYS A 4 26.96 -21.45 -40.81
CA LYS A 4 25.65 -21.93 -40.36
C LYS A 4 25.30 -21.21 -39.06
N SER A 5 24.11 -20.64 -38.99
CA SER A 5 23.59 -19.99 -37.79
C SER A 5 23.28 -21.04 -36.72
N ASP A 6 23.75 -20.77 -35.50
CA ASP A 6 23.51 -21.56 -34.28
C ASP A 6 22.19 -21.13 -33.60
N GLU A 7 21.12 -20.89 -34.37
CA GLU A 7 19.87 -20.32 -33.83
C GLU A 7 18.84 -21.35 -33.33
N ASN A 8 19.18 -22.65 -33.25
CA ASN A 8 18.24 -23.69 -32.82
C ASN A 8 18.81 -24.65 -31.76
N GLN A 9 19.47 -24.14 -30.73
CA GLN A 9 19.67 -24.94 -29.51
C GLN A 9 18.44 -24.80 -28.61
N ALA A 10 17.50 -25.74 -28.74
CA ALA A 10 16.45 -25.94 -27.75
C ALA A 10 17.12 -26.17 -26.38
N ILE A 11 16.81 -25.31 -25.41
CA ILE A 11 17.34 -25.36 -24.04
C ILE A 11 17.11 -26.77 -23.49
N LYS A 12 18.18 -27.49 -23.15
CA LYS A 12 18.06 -28.85 -22.62
C LYS A 12 17.38 -28.80 -21.24
N PRO A 13 16.54 -29.78 -20.89
CA PRO A 13 15.84 -29.80 -19.60
C PRO A 13 16.78 -29.76 -18.39
N VAL A 14 18.02 -30.26 -18.53
CA VAL A 14 19.07 -30.17 -17.50
C VAL A 14 19.54 -28.72 -17.28
N ASP A 15 19.69 -27.94 -18.34
CA ASP A 15 20.08 -26.53 -18.26
C ASP A 15 18.95 -25.70 -17.64
N LEU A 16 17.70 -26.03 -17.94
CA LEU A 16 16.53 -25.40 -17.32
C LEU A 16 16.48 -25.68 -15.81
N VAL A 17 16.71 -26.92 -15.39
CA VAL A 17 16.77 -27.31 -13.97
C VAL A 17 17.93 -26.59 -13.26
N PHE A 18 19.08 -26.45 -13.90
CA PHE A 18 20.23 -25.72 -13.35
C PHE A 18 19.92 -24.21 -13.22
N ILE A 19 19.32 -23.58 -14.23
CA ILE A 19 18.89 -22.18 -14.19
C ILE A 19 17.84 -21.96 -13.10
N LEU A 20 16.86 -22.87 -12.96
CA LEU A 20 15.85 -22.85 -11.90
C LEU A 20 16.48 -22.99 -10.51
N ALA A 21 17.48 -23.86 -10.35
CA ALA A 21 18.20 -24.03 -9.09
C ALA A 21 19.01 -22.78 -8.71
N ILE A 22 19.67 -22.14 -9.68
CA ILE A 22 20.37 -20.86 -9.46
C ILE A 22 19.35 -19.77 -9.08
N ALA A 23 18.23 -19.66 -9.80
CA ALA A 23 17.19 -18.68 -9.51
C ALA A 23 16.61 -18.89 -8.11
N GLY A 24 16.35 -20.14 -7.70
CA GLY A 24 15.89 -20.48 -6.36
C GLY A 24 16.89 -20.13 -5.26
N ARG A 25 18.19 -20.35 -5.50
CA ARG A 25 19.26 -19.98 -4.57
C ARG A 25 19.40 -18.46 -4.44
N ILE A 26 19.33 -17.74 -5.56
CA ILE A 26 19.35 -16.27 -5.57
C ILE A 26 18.14 -15.72 -4.82
N ASP A 27 16.94 -16.27 -5.02
CA ASP A 27 15.74 -15.85 -4.29
C ASP A 27 15.91 -16.05 -2.78
N ALA A 28 16.36 -17.24 -2.34
CA ALA A 28 16.61 -17.52 -0.93
C ALA A 28 17.67 -16.59 -0.31
N GLN A 29 18.80 -16.38 -0.98
CA GLN A 29 19.85 -15.46 -0.51
C GLN A 29 19.37 -14.00 -0.49
N SER A 30 18.59 -13.60 -1.49
CA SER A 30 18.03 -12.25 -1.56
C SER A 30 17.07 -11.96 -0.40
N ARG A 31 16.29 -12.96 0.04
CA ARG A 31 15.41 -12.85 1.21
C ARG A 31 16.18 -12.70 2.52
N ILE A 32 17.21 -13.52 2.73
CA ILE A 32 18.09 -13.41 3.90
C ILE A 32 18.74 -12.03 3.95
N LEU A 33 19.21 -11.53 2.81
CA LEU A 33 19.73 -10.18 2.70
C LEU A 33 18.64 -9.14 3.00
N ALA A 34 17.44 -9.27 2.42
CA ALA A 34 16.33 -8.35 2.63
C ALA A 34 15.94 -8.23 4.11
N GLU A 35 15.86 -9.35 4.83
CA GLU A 35 15.59 -9.39 6.27
C GLU A 35 16.70 -8.70 7.07
N LYS A 36 17.97 -8.98 6.74
CA LYS A 36 19.12 -8.34 7.39
C LYS A 36 19.09 -6.82 7.19
N LEU A 37 18.78 -6.37 5.97
CA LEU A 37 18.67 -4.94 5.64
C LEU A 37 17.47 -4.28 6.33
N ASP A 38 16.33 -4.96 6.46
CA ASP A 38 15.18 -4.42 7.20
C ASP A 38 15.49 -4.27 8.70
N LYS A 39 16.24 -5.22 9.27
CA LYS A 39 16.64 -5.21 10.67
C LYS A 39 17.67 -4.11 10.98
N ASP A 40 18.70 -3.98 10.13
CA ASP A 40 19.79 -3.01 10.33
C ASP A 40 19.34 -1.55 10.16
N ARG A 41 18.31 -1.32 9.35
CA ARG A 41 17.71 0.00 9.06
C ARG A 41 18.63 1.02 8.36
N THR A 42 19.94 0.79 8.25
CA THR A 42 20.93 1.66 7.60
C THR A 42 20.51 2.10 6.20
N VAL A 43 20.00 1.16 5.39
CA VAL A 43 19.53 1.45 4.03
C VAL A 43 18.35 2.41 4.00
N TYR A 44 17.46 2.39 5.01
CA TYR A 44 16.37 3.36 5.10
C TYR A 44 16.86 4.77 5.41
N TYR A 45 17.89 4.93 6.26
CA TYR A 45 18.50 6.23 6.53
C TYR A 45 19.18 6.80 5.29
N ALA A 46 19.99 5.99 4.61
CA ALA A 46 20.63 6.39 3.36
C ALA A 46 19.58 6.79 2.31
N TYR A 47 18.54 5.97 2.13
CA TYR A 47 17.43 6.28 1.23
C TYR A 47 16.69 7.57 1.63
N ALA A 48 16.46 7.80 2.93
CA ALA A 48 15.79 9.00 3.41
C ALA A 48 16.54 10.27 3.02
N ILE A 49 17.87 10.27 3.14
CA ILE A 49 18.73 11.38 2.71
C ILE A 49 18.66 11.56 1.19
N LEU A 50 18.97 10.50 0.44
CA LEU A 50 19.07 10.57 -1.03
C LEU A 50 17.75 10.93 -1.72
N ASP A 51 16.64 10.31 -1.29
CA ASP A 51 15.34 10.63 -1.88
C ASP A 51 14.86 12.05 -1.55
N SER A 52 15.30 12.60 -0.41
CA SER A 52 14.97 13.99 -0.02
C SER A 52 15.79 15.00 -0.80
N LEU A 53 17.08 14.74 -1.02
CA LEU A 53 17.93 15.55 -1.90
C LEU A 53 17.37 15.60 -3.33
N SER A 54 17.04 14.43 -3.90
CA SER A 54 16.40 14.35 -5.22
C SER A 54 15.02 15.02 -5.25
N SER A 55 14.27 14.95 -4.13
CA SER A 55 12.98 15.62 -4.03
C SER A 55 13.12 17.13 -3.96
N SER A 56 14.18 17.67 -3.34
CA SER A 56 14.42 19.11 -3.28
C SER A 56 14.60 19.71 -4.67
N TYR A 57 15.52 19.17 -5.48
CA TYR A 57 15.64 19.59 -6.89
C TYR A 57 14.31 19.52 -7.65
N SER A 58 13.58 18.42 -7.47
CA SER A 58 12.30 18.23 -8.16
C SER A 58 11.23 19.23 -7.73
N MET A 59 11.24 19.68 -6.47
CA MET A 59 10.30 20.66 -5.94
C MET A 59 10.69 22.07 -6.35
N PHE A 60 11.98 22.41 -6.28
CA PHE A 60 12.49 23.67 -6.82
C PHE A 60 12.12 23.83 -8.29
N LYS A 61 12.41 22.82 -9.14
CA LYS A 61 12.02 22.83 -10.56
C LYS A 61 10.51 22.96 -10.75
N TYR A 62 9.71 22.31 -9.91
CA TYR A 62 8.25 22.44 -9.97
C TYR A 62 7.79 23.88 -9.67
N PHE A 63 8.33 24.53 -8.65
CA PHE A 63 8.01 25.93 -8.34
C PHE A 63 8.51 26.88 -9.43
N PHE A 64 9.71 26.65 -9.97
CA PHE A 64 10.23 27.40 -11.11
C PHE A 64 9.30 27.28 -12.34
N ASP A 65 8.94 26.06 -12.75
CA ASP A 65 8.05 25.80 -13.89
C ASP A 65 6.63 26.39 -13.68
N LEU A 66 6.18 26.52 -12.43
CA LEU A 66 4.87 27.09 -12.10
C LEU A 66 4.89 28.62 -12.13
N CYS A 67 5.93 29.24 -11.55
CA CYS A 67 6.07 30.69 -11.45
C CYS A 67 6.58 31.32 -12.74
N ILE A 68 7.37 30.58 -13.53
CA ILE A 68 7.99 31.03 -14.78
C ILE A 68 7.74 29.95 -15.86
N PRO A 69 6.52 29.85 -16.42
CA PRO A 69 6.12 28.74 -17.31
C PRO A 69 6.94 28.63 -18.61
N ASN A 70 7.56 29.73 -19.04
CA ASN A 70 8.40 29.82 -20.24
C ASN A 70 9.89 29.99 -19.90
N GLY A 71 10.30 29.73 -18.65
CA GLY A 71 11.69 29.87 -18.23
C GLY A 71 12.60 28.83 -18.89
N SER A 72 13.77 29.27 -19.39
CA SER A 72 14.82 28.37 -19.86
C SER A 72 15.54 27.70 -18.68
N ASN A 73 16.25 26.60 -18.96
CA ASN A 73 17.14 26.00 -17.95
C ASN A 73 18.26 26.98 -17.54
N ASP A 74 18.72 27.83 -18.45
CA ASP A 74 19.74 28.86 -18.16
C ASP A 74 19.20 29.91 -17.17
N LEU A 75 17.95 30.36 -17.35
CA LEU A 75 17.32 31.28 -16.39
C LEU A 75 17.16 30.62 -15.01
N MET A 76 16.89 29.32 -14.97
CA MET A 76 16.86 28.57 -13.71
C MET A 76 18.26 28.54 -13.07
N HIS A 77 19.31 28.29 -13.86
CA HIS A 77 20.70 28.32 -13.42
C HIS A 77 21.05 29.70 -12.82
N ASP A 78 20.76 30.78 -13.53
CA ASP A 78 21.05 32.14 -13.08
C ASP A 78 20.39 32.46 -11.73
N ILE A 79 19.11 32.11 -11.59
CA ILE A 79 18.36 32.29 -10.33
C ILE A 79 19.00 31.47 -9.21
N MET A 80 19.39 30.23 -9.48
CA MET A 80 20.04 29.36 -8.51
C MET A 80 21.39 29.91 -8.04
N MET A 81 22.10 30.65 -8.89
CA MET A 81 23.40 31.26 -8.58
C MET A 81 23.28 32.61 -7.85
N THR A 82 22.09 33.20 -7.75
CA THR A 82 21.88 34.38 -6.91
C THR A 82 22.04 34.06 -5.42
N PRO A 83 22.46 35.01 -4.56
CA PRO A 83 22.53 34.80 -3.12
C PRO A 83 21.19 34.31 -2.52
N GLY A 84 20.07 34.86 -3.01
CA GLY A 84 18.73 34.44 -2.59
C GLY A 84 18.39 33.01 -3.00
N GLY A 85 18.74 32.61 -4.23
CA GLY A 85 18.56 31.25 -4.74
C GLY A 85 19.35 30.21 -3.93
N ILE A 86 20.64 30.48 -3.68
CA ILE A 86 21.51 29.61 -2.88
C ILE A 86 20.96 29.41 -1.46
N ILE A 87 20.54 30.50 -0.80
CA ILE A 87 19.97 30.44 0.55
C ILE A 87 18.66 29.63 0.54
N ALA A 88 17.77 29.90 -0.40
CA ALA A 88 16.48 29.20 -0.50
C ALA A 88 16.66 27.70 -0.69
N ILE A 89 17.51 27.29 -1.64
CA ILE A 89 17.81 25.89 -1.94
C ILE A 89 18.48 25.19 -0.77
N SER A 90 19.43 25.85 -0.11
CA SER A 90 20.15 25.29 1.03
C SER A 90 19.21 25.05 2.21
N ILE A 91 18.34 26.01 2.53
CA ILE A 91 17.34 25.88 3.60
C ILE A 91 16.34 24.78 3.26
N GLU A 92 15.81 24.75 2.03
CA GLU A 92 14.87 23.72 1.58
C GLU A 92 15.50 22.33 1.67
N SER A 93 16.69 22.15 1.12
CA SER A 93 17.43 20.88 1.13
C SER A 93 17.72 20.42 2.55
N LEU A 94 18.23 21.31 3.41
CA LEU A 94 18.53 21.00 4.80
C LEU A 94 17.27 20.60 5.55
N PHE A 95 16.17 21.34 5.39
CA PHE A 95 14.88 21.02 6.00
C PHE A 95 14.38 19.63 5.56
N LEU A 96 14.33 19.36 4.25
CA LEU A 96 13.84 18.10 3.70
C LEU A 96 14.67 16.90 4.16
N VAL A 97 16.00 17.02 4.09
CA VAL A 97 16.92 15.95 4.50
C VAL A 97 16.81 15.70 6.00
N SER A 98 16.85 16.76 6.82
CA SER A 98 16.81 16.65 8.27
C SER A 98 15.47 16.06 8.73
N PHE A 99 14.36 16.56 8.19
CA PHE A 99 13.02 16.10 8.54
C PHE A 99 12.77 14.64 8.11
N SER A 100 13.23 14.25 6.91
CA SER A 100 13.17 12.85 6.44
C SER A 100 14.02 11.89 7.27
N PHE A 101 15.24 12.30 7.60
CA PHE A 101 16.16 11.51 8.41
C PHE A 101 15.61 11.31 9.82
N LEU A 102 15.16 12.40 10.48
CA LEU A 102 14.56 12.35 11.80
C LEU A 102 13.27 11.52 11.82
N ALA A 103 12.41 11.66 10.80
CA ALA A 103 11.21 10.84 10.69
C ALA A 103 11.52 9.34 10.57
N THR A 104 12.59 8.99 9.84
CA THR A 104 13.05 7.60 9.73
C THR A 104 13.63 7.11 11.06
N ARG A 105 14.36 7.97 11.76
CA ARG A 105 14.93 7.65 13.09
C ARG A 105 13.87 7.43 14.15
N PHE A 106 12.76 8.15 14.07
CA PHE A 106 11.68 8.11 15.04
C PHE A 106 10.52 7.18 14.65
N GLU A 107 10.63 6.38 13.57
CA GLU A 107 9.56 5.51 13.07
C GLU A 107 8.96 4.57 14.14
N LYS A 108 9.76 4.15 15.13
CA LYS A 108 9.33 3.26 16.23
C LYS A 108 9.08 3.97 17.56
N GLU A 109 9.18 5.29 17.61
CA GLU A 109 9.01 6.06 18.84
C GLU A 109 7.53 6.10 19.27
N LYS A 110 7.26 5.73 20.52
CA LYS A 110 5.89 5.68 21.06
C LYS A 110 5.62 6.71 22.16
N ASN A 111 6.65 7.14 22.88
CA ASN A 111 6.50 7.89 24.13
C ASN A 111 6.52 9.41 23.90
N ASP A 112 7.40 9.88 23.04
CA ASP A 112 7.59 11.31 22.78
C ASP A 112 6.64 11.80 21.67
N TYR A 113 5.75 12.73 22.03
CA TYR A 113 4.75 13.28 21.12
C TYR A 113 5.38 13.99 19.90
N VAL A 114 6.48 14.73 20.10
CA VAL A 114 7.13 15.50 19.02
C VAL A 114 7.80 14.56 18.04
N LYS A 115 8.56 13.58 18.53
CA LYS A 115 9.22 12.57 17.69
C LYS A 115 8.21 11.74 16.91
N LYS A 116 7.11 11.33 17.58
CA LYS A 116 5.99 10.62 16.95
C LYS A 116 5.32 11.46 15.88
N PHE A 117 5.12 12.76 16.13
CA PHE A 117 4.57 13.68 15.13
C PHE A 117 5.48 13.77 13.89
N ILE A 118 6.80 13.93 14.07
CA ILE A 118 7.76 13.98 12.96
C ILE A 118 7.71 12.69 12.12
N ALA A 119 7.77 11.52 12.79
CA ALA A 119 7.67 10.22 12.12
C ALA A 119 6.37 10.03 11.35
N THR A 120 5.26 10.52 11.90
CA THR A 120 3.93 10.39 11.30
C THR A 120 3.74 11.39 10.15
N ALA A 121 4.25 12.62 10.28
CA ALA A 121 3.99 13.72 9.35
C ALA A 121 4.80 13.61 8.04
N TRP A 122 6.06 13.19 8.10
CA TRP A 122 6.93 13.13 6.91
C TRP A 122 6.34 12.31 5.75
N PRO A 123 5.79 11.11 5.98
CA PRO A 123 5.06 10.39 4.94
C PRO A 123 4.03 11.29 4.24
N TYR A 124 3.11 11.94 4.97
CA TYR A 124 2.07 12.78 4.36
C TYR A 124 2.66 13.94 3.56
N PHE A 125 3.66 14.62 4.13
CA PHE A 125 4.33 15.73 3.46
C PHE A 125 4.99 15.29 2.14
N ARG A 126 5.69 14.15 2.15
CA ARG A 126 6.29 13.55 0.95
C ARG A 126 5.26 13.22 -0.12
N ASP A 127 4.10 12.71 0.27
CA ASP A 127 3.03 12.36 -0.67
C ASP A 127 2.38 13.60 -1.31
N ILE A 128 2.24 14.69 -0.55
CA ILE A 128 1.77 16.00 -1.03
C ILE A 128 2.74 16.54 -2.09
N MET A 129 4.04 16.61 -1.77
CA MET A 129 5.07 17.05 -2.72
C MET A 129 5.05 16.24 -4.02
N LYS A 130 4.94 14.90 -3.89
CA LYS A 130 4.81 14.03 -5.06
C LYS A 130 3.51 14.28 -5.82
N GLY A 131 2.40 14.57 -5.13
CA GLY A 131 1.09 14.80 -5.74
C GLY A 131 1.12 16.02 -6.64
N LEU A 132 1.61 17.13 -6.09
CA LEU A 132 1.79 18.40 -6.80
C LEU A 132 2.63 18.20 -8.07
N LYS A 133 3.84 17.68 -7.93
CA LYS A 133 4.79 17.59 -9.06
C LYS A 133 4.37 16.58 -10.12
N ASN A 134 3.83 15.42 -9.73
CA ASN A 134 3.48 14.38 -10.70
C ASN A 134 2.26 14.79 -11.51
N ALA A 135 1.24 15.38 -10.87
CA ALA A 135 0.05 15.86 -11.57
C ALA A 135 0.41 16.95 -12.58
N TYR A 136 1.23 17.93 -12.18
CA TYR A 136 1.70 18.97 -13.08
C TYR A 136 2.48 18.39 -14.27
N LYS A 137 3.45 17.50 -14.04
CA LYS A 137 4.24 16.88 -15.11
C LYS A 137 3.40 15.99 -16.04
N GLY A 138 2.47 15.22 -15.48
CA GLY A 138 1.55 14.39 -16.26
C GLY A 138 0.64 15.23 -17.14
N PHE A 139 0.07 16.30 -16.59
CA PHE A 139 -0.78 17.21 -17.35
C PHE A 139 0.00 17.98 -18.42
N ARG A 140 1.19 18.51 -18.09
CA ARG A 140 2.10 19.13 -19.07
C ARG A 140 2.39 18.21 -20.24
N SER A 141 2.73 16.95 -19.96
CA SER A 141 3.03 15.96 -21.00
C SER A 141 1.81 15.66 -21.88
N ALA A 142 0.63 15.55 -21.27
CA ALA A 142 -0.62 15.33 -22.00
C ALA A 142 -0.98 16.52 -22.91
N ILE A 143 -0.87 17.75 -22.41
CA ILE A 143 -1.11 18.95 -23.22
C ILE A 143 -0.12 19.07 -24.37
N VAL A 144 1.17 18.79 -24.15
CA VAL A 144 2.16 18.79 -25.23
C VAL A 144 1.79 17.76 -26.29
N ALA A 145 1.42 16.53 -25.90
CA ALA A 145 0.99 15.50 -26.84
C ALA A 145 -0.26 15.92 -27.63
N ILE A 146 -1.28 16.50 -26.96
CA ILE A 146 -2.50 16.99 -27.60
C ILE A 146 -2.17 18.11 -28.60
N SER A 147 -1.30 19.05 -28.23
CA SER A 147 -0.92 20.16 -29.10
C SER A 147 -0.21 19.68 -30.38
N LEU A 148 0.60 18.63 -30.27
CA LEU A 148 1.30 18.02 -31.40
C LEU A 148 0.37 17.21 -32.32
N ILE A 149 -0.68 16.59 -31.77
CA ILE A 149 -1.62 15.77 -32.55
C ILE A 149 -2.70 16.63 -33.21
N GLY A 150 -3.31 17.53 -32.45
CA GLY A 150 -4.48 18.31 -32.88
C GLY A 150 -4.15 19.69 -33.47
N GLY A 151 -2.89 20.13 -33.39
CA GLY A 151 -2.47 21.46 -33.88
C GLY A 151 -3.00 22.64 -33.04
N ILE A 152 -3.67 22.39 -31.91
CA ILE A 152 -4.21 23.42 -31.02
C ILE A 152 -3.17 23.73 -29.94
N ASP A 153 -2.71 24.98 -29.85
CA ASP A 153 -1.79 25.38 -28.79
C ASP A 153 -2.55 25.61 -27.48
N LEU A 154 -2.47 24.62 -26.58
CA LEU A 154 -3.07 24.65 -25.25
C LEU A 154 -2.03 24.90 -24.14
N LYS A 155 -0.81 25.33 -24.47
CA LYS A 155 0.28 25.48 -23.49
C LYS A 155 -0.06 26.46 -22.36
N TYR A 156 -0.88 27.47 -22.64
CA TYR A 156 -1.36 28.42 -21.63
C TYR A 156 -2.17 27.77 -20.49
N LEU A 157 -2.75 26.58 -20.71
CA LEU A 157 -3.48 25.83 -19.68
C LEU A 157 -2.57 25.04 -18.73
N ILE A 158 -1.30 24.83 -19.08
CA ILE A 158 -0.38 23.96 -18.32
C ILE A 158 -0.25 24.44 -16.87
N ALA A 159 -0.02 25.73 -16.65
CA ALA A 159 0.15 26.29 -15.31
C ALA A 159 -1.14 26.28 -14.46
N PRO A 160 -2.27 26.91 -14.90
CA PRO A 160 -3.47 26.99 -14.06
C PRO A 160 -4.12 25.63 -13.80
N VAL A 161 -4.24 24.78 -14.82
CA VAL A 161 -4.85 23.45 -14.67
C VAL A 161 -3.88 22.50 -13.96
N GLY A 162 -2.57 22.58 -14.26
CA GLY A 162 -1.55 21.81 -13.57
C GLY A 162 -1.51 22.08 -12.06
N LEU A 163 -1.68 23.34 -11.65
CA LEU A 163 -1.79 23.71 -10.23
C LEU A 163 -3.06 23.14 -9.59
N PHE A 164 -4.21 23.32 -10.23
CA PHE A 164 -5.49 22.80 -9.72
C PHE A 164 -5.45 21.27 -9.55
N LEU A 165 -4.98 20.55 -10.58
CA LEU A 165 -4.79 19.10 -10.52
C LEU A 165 -3.73 18.70 -9.49
N GLY A 166 -2.69 19.51 -9.30
CA GLY A 166 -1.68 19.31 -8.27
C GLY A 166 -2.25 19.38 -6.86
N ILE A 167 -3.04 20.41 -6.56
CA ILE A 167 -3.72 20.58 -5.26
C ILE A 167 -4.69 19.41 -5.02
N PHE A 168 -5.48 19.07 -6.03
CA PHE A 168 -6.40 17.94 -5.96
C PHE A 168 -5.65 16.62 -5.71
N ALA A 169 -4.56 16.36 -6.44
CA ALA A 169 -3.73 15.16 -6.26
C ALA A 169 -3.10 15.10 -4.86
N ALA A 170 -2.66 16.23 -4.33
CA ALA A 170 -2.12 16.32 -2.97
C ALA A 170 -3.16 16.00 -1.90
N ALA A 171 -4.36 16.60 -2.00
CA ALA A 171 -5.47 16.33 -1.09
C ALA A 171 -5.91 14.85 -1.16
N ASN A 172 -6.02 14.32 -2.37
CA ASN A 172 -6.37 12.92 -2.60
C ASN A 172 -5.35 11.96 -1.97
N ARG A 173 -4.05 12.22 -2.14
CA ARG A 173 -2.99 11.39 -1.53
C ARG A 173 -2.95 11.48 -0.02
N PHE A 174 -3.17 12.67 0.54
CA PHE A 174 -3.26 12.85 1.98
C PHE A 174 -4.39 11.99 2.56
N TRP A 175 -5.58 12.06 1.97
CA TRP A 175 -6.73 11.28 2.40
C TRP A 175 -6.53 9.77 2.21
N LEU A 176 -6.02 9.34 1.05
CA LEU A 176 -5.74 7.93 0.78
C LEU A 176 -4.75 7.33 1.79
N ARG A 177 -3.68 8.07 2.14
CA ARG A 177 -2.73 7.61 3.15
C ARG A 177 -3.40 7.44 4.51
N LYS A 178 -4.19 8.42 4.94
CA LYS A 178 -4.94 8.33 6.20
C LYS A 178 -5.84 7.10 6.21
N MET A 179 -6.62 6.92 5.17
CA MET A 179 -7.53 5.78 5.03
C MET A 179 -6.78 4.43 5.06
N VAL A 180 -5.63 4.33 4.38
CA VAL A 180 -4.80 3.12 4.39
C VAL A 180 -4.25 2.84 5.79
N GLU A 181 -3.76 3.86 6.51
CA GLU A 181 -3.25 3.69 7.87
C GLU A 181 -4.37 3.32 8.86
N ASP A 182 -5.53 3.99 8.79
CA ASP A 182 -6.70 3.64 9.61
C ASP A 182 -7.08 2.16 9.40
N ARG A 183 -7.06 1.69 8.15
CA ARG A 183 -7.33 0.28 7.83
C ARG A 183 -6.27 -0.67 8.39
N LYS A 184 -4.99 -0.32 8.34
CA LYS A 184 -3.92 -1.12 8.95
C LYS A 184 -4.12 -1.24 10.46
N VAL A 185 -4.48 -0.14 11.14
CA VAL A 185 -4.80 -0.15 12.57
C VAL A 185 -5.98 -1.07 12.88
N MET A 186 -7.01 -1.08 12.04
CA MET A 186 -8.13 -2.03 12.18
C MET A 186 -7.67 -3.49 11.99
N MET A 187 -6.82 -3.75 10.99
CA MET A 187 -6.28 -5.10 10.76
C MET A 187 -5.41 -5.59 11.92
N THR A 188 -4.56 -4.72 12.50
CA THR A 188 -3.73 -5.08 13.66
C THR A 188 -4.59 -5.32 14.90
N ALA A 189 -5.60 -4.47 15.15
CA ALA A 189 -6.53 -4.68 16.26
C ALA A 189 -7.30 -6.00 16.13
N ASN A 190 -7.76 -6.35 14.92
CA ASN A 190 -8.42 -7.64 14.68
C ASN A 190 -7.45 -8.82 14.83
N ALA A 191 -6.18 -8.66 14.44
CA ALA A 191 -5.17 -9.70 14.63
C ALA A 191 -4.84 -9.92 16.12
N GLU A 192 -4.77 -8.85 16.92
CA GLU A 192 -4.61 -8.91 18.37
C GLU A 192 -5.83 -9.57 19.03
N LEU A 193 -7.04 -9.19 18.63
CA LEU A 193 -8.29 -9.81 19.08
C LEU A 193 -8.33 -11.31 18.76
N LEU A 194 -7.90 -11.70 17.57
CA LEU A 194 -7.82 -13.11 17.17
C LEU A 194 -6.87 -13.91 18.09
N LEU A 195 -5.71 -13.32 18.45
CA LEU A 195 -4.78 -13.95 19.38
C LEU A 195 -5.35 -14.04 20.79
N GLU A 196 -6.14 -13.06 21.22
CA GLU A 196 -6.87 -13.11 22.49
C GLU A 196 -7.89 -14.25 22.51
N ILE A 197 -8.73 -14.33 21.47
CA ILE A 197 -9.76 -15.39 21.32
C ILE A 197 -9.11 -16.78 21.31
N LYS A 198 -7.98 -16.95 20.62
CA LYS A 198 -7.24 -18.21 20.58
C LYS A 198 -6.73 -18.67 21.95
N LYS A 199 -6.46 -17.74 22.87
CA LYS A 199 -5.97 -18.06 24.23
C LYS A 199 -7.09 -18.47 25.18
N LEU A 200 -8.35 -18.25 24.82
CA LEU A 200 -9.49 -18.63 25.65
C LEU A 200 -9.63 -20.15 25.70
N ARG A 201 -9.91 -20.67 26.90
CA ARG A 201 -10.18 -22.10 27.14
C ARG A 201 -11.63 -22.47 26.82
N THR A 202 -12.56 -21.62 27.22
CA THR A 202 -13.99 -21.77 27.03
C THR A 202 -14.60 -20.42 26.69
N LEU A 203 -15.71 -20.40 25.96
CA LEU A 203 -16.40 -19.17 25.58
C LEU A 203 -17.91 -19.40 25.57
N THR A 204 -18.65 -18.56 26.29
CA THR A 204 -20.12 -18.57 26.25
C THR A 204 -20.67 -17.74 25.08
N GLN A 205 -21.93 -17.95 24.72
CA GLN A 205 -22.58 -17.23 23.63
C GLN A 205 -22.65 -15.71 23.89
N GLU A 206 -22.90 -15.28 25.13
CA GLU A 206 -22.98 -13.86 25.50
C GLU A 206 -21.62 -13.16 25.44
N GLU A 207 -20.57 -13.85 25.86
CA GLU A 207 -19.19 -13.36 25.73
C GLU A 207 -18.78 -13.26 24.26
N SER A 208 -19.20 -14.22 23.42
CA SER A 208 -18.98 -14.21 21.97
C SER A 208 -19.57 -12.93 21.31
N GLU A 209 -20.78 -12.53 21.69
CA GLU A 209 -21.37 -11.27 21.19
C GLU A 209 -20.58 -10.03 21.60
N THR A 210 -19.97 -10.05 22.79
CA THR A 210 -19.13 -8.97 23.27
C THR A 210 -17.86 -8.86 22.43
N TYR A 211 -17.21 -9.99 22.11
CA TYR A 211 -16.06 -10.03 21.21
C TYR A 211 -16.42 -9.59 19.78
N LEU A 212 -17.59 -9.96 19.26
CA LEU A 212 -18.07 -9.50 17.96
C LEU A 212 -18.21 -7.97 17.89
N LYS A 213 -18.67 -7.33 18.97
CA LYS A 213 -18.79 -5.86 19.06
C LYS A 213 -17.44 -5.14 19.11
N GLN A 214 -16.39 -5.80 19.62
CA GLN A 214 -15.04 -5.22 19.69
C GLN A 214 -14.31 -5.21 18.33
N MET A 215 -14.72 -6.09 17.41
CA MET A 215 -14.14 -6.23 16.08
C MET A 215 -14.19 -4.92 15.29
N LYS A 216 -13.06 -4.54 14.70
CA LYS A 216 -12.95 -3.30 13.91
C LYS A 216 -13.40 -3.52 12.47
N ARG A 217 -14.33 -2.67 12.03
CA ARG A 217 -14.92 -2.65 10.69
C ARG A 217 -14.79 -1.28 10.04
N GLN A 218 -14.67 -1.25 8.72
CA GLN A 218 -14.66 -0.02 7.94
C GLN A 218 -16.08 0.29 7.44
N SER A 219 -16.49 1.56 7.49
CA SER A 219 -17.81 1.98 7.02
C SER A 219 -17.94 1.89 5.49
N PHE A 220 -19.16 1.65 5.01
CA PHE A 220 -19.48 1.53 3.59
C PHE A 220 -19.11 2.80 2.81
N ASN A 221 -19.48 3.98 3.32
CA ASN A 221 -19.20 5.26 2.67
C ASN A 221 -17.71 5.49 2.44
N THR A 222 -16.87 5.18 3.44
CA THR A 222 -15.41 5.31 3.32
C THR A 222 -14.86 4.36 2.25
N ARG A 223 -15.41 3.15 2.13
CA ARG A 223 -15.01 2.19 1.08
C ARG A 223 -15.39 2.67 -0.32
N CYS A 224 -16.58 3.24 -0.50
CA CYS A 224 -17.00 3.81 -1.79
C CYS A 224 -16.12 5.00 -2.19
N LEU A 225 -15.86 5.92 -1.26
CA LEU A 225 -14.95 7.04 -1.49
C LEU A 225 -13.53 6.57 -1.80
N ALA A 226 -13.09 5.45 -1.22
CA ALA A 226 -11.78 4.87 -1.49
C ALA A 226 -11.59 4.53 -2.96
N PHE A 227 -12.60 3.88 -3.58
CA PHE A 227 -12.53 3.53 -5.00
C PHE A 227 -12.44 4.77 -5.89
N ALA A 228 -13.22 5.82 -5.61
CA ALA A 228 -13.17 7.07 -6.37
C ALA A 228 -11.80 7.77 -6.23
N ALA A 229 -11.28 7.84 -5.00
CA ALA A 229 -9.98 8.43 -4.70
C ALA A 229 -8.82 7.67 -5.38
N VAL A 230 -8.85 6.34 -5.33
CA VAL A 230 -7.84 5.49 -5.96
C VAL A 230 -7.92 5.54 -7.49
N ALA A 231 -9.12 5.59 -8.07
CA ALA A 231 -9.29 5.79 -9.51
C ALA A 231 -8.73 7.14 -9.99
N ALA A 232 -9.05 8.22 -9.26
CA ALA A 232 -8.52 9.55 -9.54
C ALA A 232 -6.99 9.58 -9.43
N GLY A 233 -6.42 8.93 -8.41
CA GLY A 233 -4.98 8.79 -8.25
C GLY A 233 -4.32 8.01 -9.39
N GLY A 234 -4.94 6.90 -9.80
CA GLY A 234 -4.48 6.07 -10.92
C GLY A 234 -4.50 6.80 -12.25
N PHE A 235 -5.50 7.66 -12.49
CA PHE A 235 -5.57 8.48 -13.70
C PHE A 235 -4.42 9.48 -13.76
N ILE A 236 -4.21 10.24 -12.68
CA ILE A 236 -3.16 11.27 -12.59
C ILE A 236 -1.76 10.63 -12.73
N ASP A 237 -1.50 9.54 -12.02
CA ASP A 237 -0.22 8.84 -12.11
C ASP A 237 -0.04 8.14 -13.47
N GLY A 238 -1.11 7.64 -14.08
CA GLY A 238 -1.09 7.04 -15.40
C GLY A 238 -0.71 8.04 -16.51
N LEU A 239 -1.21 9.29 -16.43
CA LEU A 239 -0.77 10.37 -17.33
C LEU A 239 0.73 10.65 -17.17
N TYR A 240 1.22 10.74 -15.93
CA TYR A 240 2.63 10.97 -15.66
C TYR A 240 3.53 9.83 -16.18
N LEU A 241 3.18 8.58 -15.90
CA LEU A 241 4.04 7.43 -16.19
C LEU A 241 4.02 7.02 -17.66
N TYR A 242 2.86 7.04 -18.33
CA TYR A 242 2.71 6.43 -19.65
C TYR A 242 2.67 7.46 -20.78
N VAL A 243 2.01 8.61 -20.57
CA VAL A 243 1.99 9.67 -21.58
C VAL A 243 3.33 10.42 -21.61
N GLY A 244 4.00 10.56 -20.45
CA GLY A 244 5.31 11.22 -20.36
C GLY A 244 6.41 10.57 -21.23
N VAL A 245 6.32 9.27 -21.51
CA VAL A 245 7.29 8.55 -22.36
C VAL A 245 7.27 9.08 -23.80
N LEU A 246 6.12 9.54 -24.30
CA LEU A 246 5.99 10.06 -25.67
C LEU A 246 6.85 11.29 -25.93
N GLY A 247 7.24 12.02 -24.88
CA GLY A 247 8.11 13.19 -24.98
C GLY A 247 9.59 12.86 -25.22
N LEU A 248 9.99 11.58 -25.20
CA LEU A 248 11.41 11.21 -25.35
C LEU A 248 11.90 11.23 -26.79
N ALA A 249 11.02 11.04 -27.78
CA ALA A 249 11.40 11.01 -29.19
C ALA A 249 10.47 11.88 -30.03
N ILE A 250 11.02 12.43 -31.11
CA ILE A 250 10.22 13.10 -32.13
C ILE A 250 9.58 12.01 -32.99
N LEU A 251 8.24 11.97 -33.01
CA LEU A 251 7.46 10.99 -33.75
C LEU A 251 6.72 11.69 -34.90
N SER A 252 6.55 10.98 -36.02
CA SER A 252 5.62 11.42 -37.06
C SER A 252 4.20 11.45 -36.51
N SER A 253 3.34 12.35 -37.01
CA SER A 253 1.95 12.48 -36.52
C SER A 253 1.15 11.16 -36.48
N PRO A 254 1.22 10.28 -37.51
CA PRO A 254 0.57 8.97 -37.44
C PRO A 254 1.12 8.09 -36.32
N MET A 255 2.44 8.04 -36.16
CA MET A 255 3.10 7.23 -35.13
C MET A 255 2.79 7.76 -33.71
N LEU A 256 2.82 9.08 -33.53
CA LEU A 256 2.46 9.73 -32.28
C LEU A 256 1.02 9.39 -31.88
N THR A 257 0.10 9.41 -32.84
CA THR A 257 -1.31 9.06 -32.61
C THR A 257 -1.44 7.59 -32.19
N SER A 258 -0.79 6.65 -32.89
CA SER A 258 -0.80 5.24 -32.51
C SER A 258 -0.22 5.00 -31.11
N MET A 259 0.91 5.64 -30.79
CA MET A 259 1.53 5.51 -29.47
C MET A 259 0.67 6.15 -28.36
N ALA A 260 0.02 7.28 -28.64
CA ALA A 260 -0.91 7.93 -27.70
C ALA A 260 -2.11 7.03 -27.37
N ILE A 261 -2.67 6.32 -28.36
CA ILE A 261 -3.75 5.33 -28.14
C ILE A 261 -3.27 4.22 -27.21
N ILE A 262 -2.07 3.67 -27.44
CA ILE A 262 -1.50 2.62 -26.59
C ILE A 262 -1.26 3.16 -25.17
N CYS A 263 -0.74 4.38 -25.02
CA CYS A 263 -0.57 5.00 -23.71
C CYS A 263 -1.89 5.22 -22.98
N ALA A 264 -2.97 5.57 -23.69
CA ALA A 264 -4.30 5.66 -23.11
C ALA A 264 -4.78 4.30 -22.58
N ILE A 265 -4.52 3.20 -23.31
CA ILE A 265 -4.80 1.83 -22.83
C ILE A 265 -4.02 1.56 -21.54
N TYR A 266 -2.74 1.94 -21.44
CA TYR A 266 -1.98 1.80 -20.20
C TYR A 266 -2.54 2.64 -19.05
N THR A 267 -2.96 3.88 -19.31
CA THR A 267 -3.61 4.72 -18.30
C THR A 267 -4.89 4.08 -17.78
N VAL A 268 -5.74 3.54 -18.66
CA VAL A 268 -6.95 2.80 -18.26
C VAL A 268 -6.60 1.54 -17.46
N ALA A 269 -5.64 0.75 -17.93
CA ALA A 269 -5.18 -0.44 -17.21
C ALA A 269 -4.61 -0.08 -15.82
N CYS A 270 -3.95 1.08 -15.69
CA CYS A 270 -3.47 1.59 -14.41
C CYS A 270 -4.62 1.94 -13.46
N VAL A 271 -5.66 2.62 -13.95
CA VAL A 271 -6.86 2.92 -13.15
C VAL A 271 -7.53 1.62 -12.68
N VAL A 272 -7.73 0.66 -13.58
CA VAL A 272 -8.38 -0.61 -13.28
C VAL A 272 -7.56 -1.43 -12.27
N THR A 273 -6.24 -1.50 -12.44
CA THR A 273 -5.38 -2.23 -11.50
C THR A 273 -5.30 -1.54 -10.14
N ARG A 274 -5.36 -0.21 -10.07
CA ARG A 274 -5.46 0.54 -8.81
C ARG A 274 -6.77 0.26 -8.08
N LEU A 275 -7.90 0.23 -8.80
CA LEU A 275 -9.19 -0.19 -8.23
C LEU A 275 -9.12 -1.62 -7.68
N TYR A 276 -8.47 -2.53 -8.42
CA TYR A 276 -8.26 -3.90 -7.97
C TYR A 276 -7.36 -3.98 -6.73
N GLU A 277 -6.30 -3.17 -6.63
CA GLU A 277 -5.45 -3.11 -5.42
C GLU A 277 -6.24 -2.66 -4.19
N GLU A 278 -7.13 -1.67 -4.35
CA GLU A 278 -8.00 -1.22 -3.26
C GLU A 278 -9.04 -2.29 -2.89
N TYR A 279 -9.59 -2.99 -3.88
CA TYR A 279 -10.46 -4.14 -3.64
C TYR A 279 -9.73 -5.24 -2.84
N ASP A 280 -8.54 -5.66 -3.27
CA ASP A 280 -7.72 -6.66 -2.56
C ASP A 280 -7.37 -6.21 -1.15
N PHE A 281 -7.05 -4.92 -0.96
CA PHE A 281 -6.71 -4.40 0.35
C PHE A 281 -7.93 -4.31 1.30
N GLN A 282 -9.13 -4.00 0.77
CA GLN A 282 -10.37 -4.12 1.54
C GLN A 282 -10.69 -5.59 1.87
N LEU A 283 -10.48 -6.50 0.91
CA LEU A 283 -10.71 -7.94 1.08
C LEU A 283 -9.85 -8.51 2.21
N ARG A 284 -8.59 -8.07 2.34
CA ARG A 284 -7.72 -8.46 3.47
C ARG A 284 -8.30 -8.09 4.84
N LEU A 285 -9.03 -6.97 4.95
CA LEU A 285 -9.69 -6.59 6.20
C LEU A 285 -10.89 -7.50 6.47
N PHE A 286 -11.65 -7.86 5.44
CA PHE A 286 -12.73 -8.84 5.58
C PHE A 286 -12.21 -10.20 6.00
N VAL A 287 -11.09 -10.64 5.42
CA VAL A 287 -10.42 -11.88 5.83
C VAL A 287 -10.06 -11.84 7.32
N THR A 288 -9.47 -10.75 7.85
CA THR A 288 -9.16 -10.70 9.30
C THR A 288 -10.42 -10.72 10.18
N GLN A 289 -11.52 -10.12 9.73
CA GLN A 289 -12.81 -10.18 10.42
C GLN A 289 -13.37 -11.61 10.41
N THR A 290 -13.47 -12.23 9.24
CA THR A 290 -13.99 -13.60 9.09
C THR A 290 -13.14 -14.61 9.86
N LYS A 291 -11.81 -14.41 9.94
CA LYS A 291 -10.94 -15.21 10.81
C LYS A 291 -11.32 -15.10 12.30
N CYS A 292 -11.64 -13.90 12.78
CA CYS A 292 -12.10 -13.70 14.16
C CYS A 292 -13.46 -14.37 14.38
N GLU A 293 -14.41 -14.18 13.47
CA GLU A 293 -15.75 -14.80 13.55
C GLU A 293 -15.63 -16.33 13.59
N LEU A 294 -14.77 -16.91 12.74
CA LEU A 294 -14.55 -18.35 12.68
C LEU A 294 -13.89 -18.88 13.96
N ALA A 295 -12.92 -18.15 14.53
CA ALA A 295 -12.30 -18.51 15.80
C ALA A 295 -13.29 -18.46 16.98
N LEU A 296 -14.19 -17.46 17.01
CA LEU A 296 -15.25 -17.37 18.02
C LEU A 296 -16.21 -18.56 17.92
N ILE A 297 -16.71 -18.85 16.71
CA ILE A 297 -17.60 -20.00 16.47
C ILE A 297 -16.91 -21.30 16.90
N THR A 298 -15.64 -21.47 16.57
CA THR A 298 -14.85 -22.65 16.98
C THR A 298 -14.82 -22.78 18.49
N LYS A 299 -14.56 -21.70 19.23
CA LYS A 299 -14.47 -21.72 20.70
C LYS A 299 -15.82 -21.98 21.38
N VAL A 300 -16.89 -21.39 20.88
CA VAL A 300 -18.25 -21.68 21.38
C VAL A 300 -18.59 -23.15 21.11
N MET A 301 -18.28 -23.65 19.91
CA MET A 301 -18.52 -25.04 19.51
C MET A 301 -17.75 -26.03 20.39
N GLU A 302 -16.46 -25.80 20.63
CA GLU A 302 -15.64 -26.60 21.55
C GLU A 302 -16.25 -26.64 22.97
N THR A 303 -16.75 -25.50 23.44
CA THR A 303 -17.36 -25.38 24.77
C THR A 303 -18.69 -26.14 24.86
N SER A 304 -19.59 -25.93 23.89
CA SER A 304 -20.88 -26.63 23.81
C SER A 304 -20.71 -28.14 23.62
N TYR A 305 -19.72 -28.56 22.83
CA TYR A 305 -19.42 -29.97 22.60
C TYR A 305 -18.86 -30.64 23.86
N ALA A 306 -17.97 -29.98 24.60
CA ALA A 306 -17.45 -30.48 25.86
C ALA A 306 -18.58 -30.62 26.92
N GLN A 307 -19.51 -29.67 26.98
CA GLN A 307 -20.70 -29.75 27.83
C GLN A 307 -21.61 -30.91 27.45
N LEU A 308 -21.83 -31.13 26.15
CA LEU A 308 -22.60 -32.26 25.62
C LEU A 308 -21.98 -33.60 26.03
N LEU A 309 -20.67 -33.77 25.84
CA LEU A 309 -19.94 -34.99 26.24
C LEU A 309 -20.02 -35.22 27.76
N ALA A 310 -19.84 -34.17 28.57
CA ALA A 310 -19.92 -34.26 30.02
C ALA A 310 -21.31 -34.68 30.52
N LEU A 311 -22.38 -34.17 29.89
CA LEU A 311 -23.76 -34.53 30.24
C LEU A 311 -24.13 -35.95 29.79
N ARG A 312 -23.66 -36.37 28.60
CA ARG A 312 -23.90 -37.72 28.07
C ARG A 312 -23.11 -38.79 28.83
N GLY A 313 -21.96 -38.43 29.41
CA GLY A 313 -21.14 -39.33 30.24
C GLY A 313 -21.69 -39.59 31.66
N LYS A 314 -22.81 -38.96 32.06
CA LYS A 314 -23.46 -39.24 33.36
C LYS A 314 -24.19 -40.58 33.32
N PHE A 315 -24.02 -41.42 34.35
CA PHE A 315 -24.63 -42.75 34.44
C PHE A 315 -26.17 -42.77 34.59
N ASN A 316 -26.77 -41.72 35.16
CA ASN A 316 -28.21 -41.57 35.34
C ASN A 316 -28.67 -40.23 34.76
N HIS A 317 -29.55 -40.25 33.76
CA HIS A 317 -30.10 -39.03 33.15
C HIS A 317 -31.44 -38.67 33.78
N SER A 318 -31.54 -37.45 34.33
CA SER A 318 -32.82 -36.82 34.64
C SER A 318 -33.57 -36.48 33.34
N LEU A 319 -34.89 -36.30 33.40
CA LEU A 319 -35.68 -35.72 32.30
C LEU A 319 -35.10 -34.36 31.86
N GLU A 320 -34.59 -33.58 32.82
CA GLU A 320 -33.92 -32.30 32.58
C GLU A 320 -32.59 -32.48 31.82
N ASP A 321 -31.80 -33.52 32.14
CA ASP A 321 -30.56 -33.83 31.42
C ASP A 321 -30.85 -34.24 29.97
N LEU A 322 -31.93 -35.01 29.72
CA LEU A 322 -32.33 -35.42 28.38
C LEU A 322 -32.77 -34.23 27.51
N ILE A 323 -33.50 -33.27 28.11
CA ILE A 323 -33.88 -32.03 27.43
C ILE A 323 -32.62 -31.17 27.14
N ALA A 324 -31.71 -31.05 28.10
CA ALA A 324 -30.47 -30.30 27.94
C ALA A 324 -29.56 -30.90 26.85
N ILE A 325 -29.45 -32.24 26.78
CA ILE A 325 -28.71 -32.95 25.73
C ILE A 325 -29.28 -32.60 24.34
N ARG A 326 -30.61 -32.70 24.15
CA ARG A 326 -31.22 -32.33 22.86
C ARG A 326 -30.99 -30.86 22.48
N CYS A 327 -31.09 -29.95 23.45
CA CYS A 327 -30.81 -28.53 23.20
C CYS A 327 -29.35 -28.32 22.76
N LEU A 328 -28.39 -28.96 23.43
CA LEU A 328 -26.98 -28.88 23.09
C LEU A 328 -26.66 -29.54 21.74
N GLU A 329 -27.30 -30.66 21.38
CA GLU A 329 -27.17 -31.27 20.06
C GLU A 329 -27.65 -30.31 18.95
N MET A 330 -28.79 -29.64 19.16
CA MET A 330 -29.29 -28.63 18.23
C MET A 330 -28.35 -27.42 18.13
N ASP A 331 -27.77 -26.98 19.25
CA ASP A 331 -26.85 -25.84 19.26
C ASP A 331 -25.51 -26.17 18.59
N VAL A 332 -24.95 -27.36 18.85
CA VAL A 332 -23.77 -27.87 18.15
C VAL A 332 -24.05 -27.99 16.65
N TYR A 333 -25.20 -28.53 16.25
CA TYR A 333 -25.61 -28.58 14.84
C TYR A 333 -25.64 -27.20 14.17
N LYS A 334 -26.24 -26.19 14.83
CA LYS A 334 -26.27 -24.81 14.32
C LYS A 334 -24.87 -24.19 14.23
N LEU A 335 -24.01 -24.47 15.21
CA LEU A 335 -22.62 -23.99 15.24
C LEU A 335 -21.77 -24.62 14.14
N ILE A 336 -21.92 -25.92 13.85
CA ILE A 336 -21.22 -26.56 12.73
C ILE A 336 -21.69 -25.99 11.39
N ASN A 337 -23.00 -25.75 11.20
CA ASN A 337 -23.50 -25.09 9.99
C ASN A 337 -22.95 -23.66 9.84
N SER A 338 -22.93 -22.88 10.93
CA SER A 338 -22.37 -21.53 10.93
C SER A 338 -20.86 -21.54 10.64
N PHE A 339 -20.14 -22.55 11.16
CA PHE A 339 -18.73 -22.78 10.88
C PHE A 339 -18.50 -23.06 9.39
N GLU A 340 -19.29 -23.97 8.80
CA GLU A 340 -19.21 -24.32 7.38
C GLU A 340 -19.49 -23.11 6.48
N GLU A 341 -20.54 -22.33 6.78
CA GLU A 341 -20.86 -21.10 6.06
C GLU A 341 -19.69 -20.11 6.09
N LYS A 342 -19.15 -19.83 7.29
CA LYS A 342 -18.04 -18.89 7.46
C LYS A 342 -16.74 -19.40 6.85
N ARG A 343 -16.48 -20.70 6.90
CA ARG A 343 -15.36 -21.35 6.21
C ARG A 343 -15.48 -21.17 4.70
N ASN A 344 -16.67 -21.39 4.13
CA ASN A 344 -16.92 -21.20 2.71
C ASN A 344 -16.75 -19.74 2.28
N VAL A 345 -17.23 -18.79 3.08
CA VAL A 345 -16.97 -17.36 2.87
C VAL A 345 -15.46 -17.08 2.88
N LEU A 346 -14.72 -17.62 3.85
CA LEU A 346 -13.27 -17.43 3.93
C LEU A 346 -12.52 -18.09 2.75
N LYS A 347 -12.97 -19.27 2.29
CA LYS A 347 -12.43 -19.95 1.10
C LYS A 347 -12.67 -19.08 -0.14
N GLN A 348 -13.86 -18.54 -0.34
CA GLN A 348 -14.17 -17.62 -1.44
C GLN A 348 -13.35 -16.33 -1.39
N GLN A 349 -13.13 -15.76 -0.19
CA GLN A 349 -12.31 -14.56 -0.03
C GLN A 349 -10.81 -14.82 -0.25
N SER A 350 -10.34 -16.04 0.01
CA SER A 350 -8.91 -16.42 -0.07
C SER A 350 -8.51 -17.03 -1.41
N THR A 351 -9.49 -17.53 -2.17
CA THR A 351 -9.32 -18.09 -3.52
C THR A 351 -9.49 -17.02 -4.58
N ARG A 352 -8.63 -17.04 -5.59
CA ARG A 352 -8.70 -16.08 -6.71
C ARG A 352 -9.71 -16.54 -7.74
N THR A 353 -10.61 -15.65 -8.14
CA THR A 353 -11.44 -15.83 -9.35
C THR A 353 -10.64 -15.57 -10.62
N TYR A 354 -11.08 -16.08 -11.77
CA TYR A 354 -10.42 -15.83 -13.06
C TYR A 354 -10.26 -14.33 -13.38
N LEU A 355 -11.28 -13.52 -13.05
CA LEU A 355 -11.20 -12.06 -13.22
C LEU A 355 -10.11 -11.46 -12.33
N SER A 356 -10.07 -11.83 -11.04
CA SER A 356 -9.03 -11.36 -10.12
C SER A 356 -7.62 -11.80 -10.55
N ALA A 357 -7.49 -13.00 -11.11
CA ALA A 357 -6.24 -13.52 -11.65
C ALA A 357 -5.80 -12.72 -12.89
N ALA A 358 -6.71 -12.46 -13.84
CA ALA A 358 -6.41 -11.63 -15.00
C ALA A 358 -5.96 -10.21 -14.59
N LEU A 359 -6.66 -9.58 -13.64
CA LEU A 359 -6.31 -8.25 -13.12
C LEU A 359 -4.96 -8.25 -12.40
N LEU A 360 -4.65 -9.30 -11.64
CA LEU A 360 -3.33 -9.49 -11.02
C LEU A 360 -2.23 -9.63 -12.07
N GLY A 361 -2.49 -10.37 -13.16
CA GLY A 361 -1.56 -10.49 -14.28
C GLY A 361 -1.33 -9.18 -15.01
N ILE A 362 -2.39 -8.42 -15.33
CA ILE A 362 -2.28 -7.08 -15.91
C ILE A 362 -1.47 -6.16 -15.00
N LYS A 363 -1.74 -6.20 -13.68
CA LYS A 363 -0.97 -5.46 -12.68
C LYS A 363 0.52 -5.81 -12.75
N ASN A 364 0.88 -7.10 -12.71
CA ASN A 364 2.28 -7.53 -12.80
C ASN A 364 2.93 -7.10 -14.13
N GLY A 365 2.19 -7.15 -15.24
CA GLY A 365 2.63 -6.64 -16.53
C GLY A 365 2.88 -5.13 -16.55
N LEU A 366 2.02 -4.33 -15.90
CA LEU A 366 2.26 -2.88 -15.72
C LEU A 366 3.49 -2.59 -14.85
N TYR A 367 3.76 -3.41 -13.83
CA TYR A 367 5.00 -3.32 -13.06
C TYR A 367 6.24 -3.62 -13.90
N ALA A 368 6.18 -4.67 -14.73
CA ALA A 368 7.24 -4.99 -15.70
C ALA A 368 7.46 -3.83 -16.68
N TYR A 369 6.39 -3.29 -17.25
CA TYR A 369 6.47 -2.13 -18.14
C TYR A 369 6.99 -0.88 -17.43
N SER A 370 6.66 -0.67 -16.16
CA SER A 370 7.20 0.45 -15.37
C SER A 370 8.71 0.31 -15.15
N ALA A 371 9.21 -0.90 -14.97
CA ALA A 371 10.66 -1.15 -14.92
C ALA A 371 11.32 -0.88 -16.29
N LEU A 372 10.69 -1.32 -17.39
CA LEU A 372 11.15 -1.03 -18.74
C LEU A 372 11.16 0.48 -19.04
N ALA A 373 10.13 1.21 -18.63
CA ALA A 373 10.07 2.66 -18.78
C ALA A 373 11.19 3.36 -18.01
N SER A 374 11.54 2.90 -16.80
CA SER A 374 12.71 3.41 -16.08
C SER A 374 14.02 3.17 -16.83
N ILE A 375 14.18 2.04 -17.52
CA ILE A 375 15.33 1.77 -18.39
C ILE A 375 15.32 2.73 -19.58
N LEU A 376 14.16 2.94 -20.20
CA LEU A 376 14.01 3.87 -21.32
C LEU A 376 14.40 5.31 -20.93
N PHE A 377 13.99 5.78 -19.75
CA PHE A 377 14.40 7.08 -19.23
C PHE A 377 15.91 7.16 -18.96
N LEU A 378 16.53 6.08 -18.48
CA LEU A 378 17.99 6.02 -18.33
C LEU A 378 18.68 6.11 -19.69
N VAL A 379 18.24 5.32 -20.68
CA VAL A 379 18.79 5.37 -22.03
C VAL A 379 18.62 6.78 -22.61
N GLY A 380 17.47 7.41 -22.38
CA GLY A 380 17.24 8.80 -22.80
C GLY A 380 18.18 9.78 -22.15
N SER A 381 18.41 9.66 -20.84
CA SER A 381 19.43 10.42 -20.11
C SER A 381 20.82 10.25 -20.73
N ILE A 382 21.26 9.03 -21.00
CA ILE A 382 22.57 8.74 -21.60
C ILE A 382 22.67 9.36 -23.00
N LEU A 383 21.65 9.18 -23.83
CA LEU A 383 21.62 9.70 -25.19
C LEU A 383 21.70 11.25 -25.21
N VAL A 384 20.94 11.91 -24.33
CA VAL A 384 21.02 13.37 -24.15
C VAL A 384 22.43 13.81 -23.75
N LEU A 385 23.06 13.12 -22.79
CA LEU A 385 24.45 13.41 -22.38
C LEU A 385 25.46 13.21 -23.51
N THR A 386 25.20 12.28 -24.43
CA THR A 386 26.06 12.05 -25.61
C THR A 386 25.69 12.93 -26.81
N GLY A 387 24.69 13.81 -26.69
CA GLY A 387 24.20 14.64 -27.80
C GLY A 387 23.50 13.85 -28.92
N ILE A 388 23.07 12.61 -28.64
CA ILE A 388 22.43 11.72 -29.61
C ILE A 388 20.91 11.85 -29.48
N ALA A 389 20.22 12.08 -30.59
CA ALA A 389 18.76 12.08 -30.61
C ALA A 389 18.19 10.70 -30.25
N PHE A 390 17.08 10.67 -29.50
CA PHE A 390 16.47 9.42 -29.08
C PHE A 390 15.91 8.62 -30.27
N PRO A 391 16.31 7.35 -30.48
CA PRO A 391 15.82 6.55 -31.59
C PRO A 391 14.30 6.30 -31.49
N PRO A 392 13.47 6.78 -32.44
CA PRO A 392 12.02 6.57 -32.41
C PRO A 392 11.62 5.10 -32.40
N ALA A 393 12.33 4.26 -33.16
CA ALA A 393 12.08 2.83 -33.23
C ALA A 393 12.26 2.11 -31.88
N LEU A 394 13.22 2.57 -31.06
CA LEU A 394 13.43 2.02 -29.72
C LEU A 394 12.23 2.33 -28.81
N LEU A 395 11.73 3.57 -28.84
CA LEU A 395 10.55 3.97 -28.08
C LEU A 395 9.33 3.15 -28.47
N VAL A 396 9.04 3.05 -29.77
CA VAL A 396 7.90 2.29 -30.29
C VAL A 396 8.00 0.81 -29.88
N SER A 397 9.19 0.21 -30.02
CA SER A 397 9.41 -1.18 -29.64
C SER A 397 9.18 -1.41 -28.15
N CYS A 398 9.65 -0.51 -27.27
CA CYS A 398 9.43 -0.60 -25.83
C CYS A 398 7.95 -0.40 -25.45
N VAL A 399 7.25 0.53 -26.11
CA VAL A 399 5.81 0.75 -25.91
C VAL A 399 5.03 -0.49 -26.33
N ILE A 400 5.36 -1.15 -27.44
CA ILE A 400 4.71 -2.40 -27.86
C ILE A 400 5.05 -3.56 -26.90
N LEU A 401 6.31 -3.65 -26.46
CA LEU A 401 6.75 -4.69 -25.53
C LEU A 401 5.99 -4.62 -24.19
N GLY A 402 5.59 -3.43 -23.74
CA GLY A 402 4.71 -3.28 -22.58
C GLY A 402 3.35 -3.98 -22.74
N LEU A 403 2.77 -4.00 -23.95
CA LEU A 403 1.49 -4.65 -24.23
C LEU A 403 1.67 -6.16 -24.15
N VAL A 404 2.77 -6.65 -24.74
CA VAL A 404 3.18 -8.05 -24.67
C VAL A 404 3.35 -8.49 -23.22
N PHE A 405 3.97 -7.68 -22.35
CA PHE A 405 4.09 -7.99 -20.93
C PHE A 405 2.71 -8.08 -20.26
N MET A 406 1.82 -7.12 -20.47
CA MET A 406 0.48 -7.18 -19.87
C MET A 406 -0.29 -8.44 -20.27
N VAL A 407 -0.30 -8.77 -21.56
CA VAL A 407 -0.99 -9.97 -22.06
C VAL A 407 -0.33 -11.24 -21.54
N SER A 408 1.00 -11.33 -21.59
CA SER A 408 1.74 -12.53 -21.14
C SER A 408 1.53 -12.80 -19.65
N PHE A 409 1.62 -11.78 -18.79
CA PHE A 409 1.38 -11.95 -17.36
C PHE A 409 -0.09 -12.23 -17.02
N ALA A 410 -1.04 -11.69 -17.80
CA ALA A 410 -2.46 -12.04 -17.68
C ALA A 410 -2.70 -13.53 -17.99
N ILE A 411 -2.14 -14.03 -19.10
CA ILE A 411 -2.22 -15.45 -19.47
C ILE A 411 -1.57 -16.32 -18.40
N HIS A 412 -0.35 -15.99 -17.97
CA HIS A 412 0.36 -16.72 -16.92
C HIS A 412 -0.47 -16.82 -15.64
N SER A 413 -1.06 -15.71 -15.19
CA SER A 413 -1.86 -15.71 -13.96
C SER A 413 -3.14 -16.53 -14.12
N LEU A 414 -3.80 -16.49 -15.28
CA LEU A 414 -4.99 -17.30 -15.57
C LEU A 414 -4.65 -18.80 -15.59
N VAL A 415 -3.57 -19.20 -16.27
CA VAL A 415 -3.12 -20.59 -16.35
C VAL A 415 -2.75 -21.10 -14.97
N SER A 416 -2.02 -20.31 -14.17
CA SER A 416 -1.68 -20.69 -12.80
C SER A 416 -2.93 -20.90 -11.93
N THR A 417 -3.93 -20.02 -12.03
CA THR A 417 -5.20 -20.19 -11.30
C THR A 417 -5.99 -21.39 -11.79
N TYR A 418 -6.01 -21.66 -13.10
CA TYR A 418 -6.65 -22.85 -13.66
C TYR A 418 -6.04 -24.14 -13.11
N ILE A 419 -4.70 -24.25 -13.10
CA ILE A 419 -4.00 -25.42 -12.55
C ILE A 419 -4.33 -25.60 -11.07
N GLN A 420 -4.39 -24.50 -10.30
CA GLN A 420 -4.71 -24.56 -8.88
C GLN A 420 -6.15 -24.99 -8.62
N LEU A 421 -7.13 -24.44 -9.33
CA LEU A 421 -8.54 -24.80 -9.17
C LEU A 421 -8.83 -26.25 -9.58
N ASN A 422 -8.04 -26.79 -10.51
CA ASN A 422 -8.16 -28.18 -10.95
C ASN A 422 -7.34 -29.18 -10.12
N LYS A 423 -6.54 -28.69 -9.17
CA LYS A 423 -5.89 -29.56 -8.20
C LYS A 423 -7.00 -30.07 -7.26
N LYS A 424 -7.46 -31.29 -7.49
CA LYS A 424 -8.51 -31.90 -6.66
C LYS A 424 -7.99 -31.98 -5.22
N ASP A 425 -8.74 -31.41 -4.29
CA ASP A 425 -8.63 -31.73 -2.86
C ASP A 425 -8.90 -33.23 -2.77
N ASP A 426 -7.93 -34.01 -2.27
CA ASP A 426 -8.04 -35.47 -2.18
C ASP A 426 -8.98 -35.81 -1.01
N PRO A 427 -10.23 -36.24 -1.27
CA PRO A 427 -11.27 -36.30 -0.25
C PRO A 427 -11.01 -37.40 0.79
N GLU A 428 -10.15 -38.37 0.50
CA GLU A 428 -9.85 -39.50 1.39
C GLU A 428 -8.92 -39.13 2.58
N ASN A 429 -8.35 -37.92 2.62
CA ASN A 429 -7.33 -37.55 3.62
C ASN A 429 -7.67 -36.36 4.53
N HIS A 430 -8.92 -35.86 4.53
CA HIS A 430 -9.31 -34.68 5.32
C HIS A 430 -10.20 -35.03 6.52
N PRO A 431 -9.68 -35.01 7.77
CA PRO A 431 -10.45 -35.19 9.01
C PRO A 431 -11.67 -34.27 9.12
N TYR A 432 -11.67 -33.11 8.44
CA TYR A 432 -12.84 -32.23 8.41
C TYR A 432 -14.14 -32.91 7.90
N HIS A 433 -14.06 -33.93 7.05
CA HIS A 433 -15.24 -34.64 6.58
C HIS A 433 -15.98 -35.38 7.70
N GLU A 434 -15.26 -35.88 8.71
CA GLU A 434 -15.85 -36.55 9.87
C GLU A 434 -16.74 -35.61 10.69
N LEU A 435 -16.38 -34.31 10.76
CA LEU A 435 -17.19 -33.27 11.41
C LEU A 435 -18.52 -33.04 10.67
N ILE A 436 -18.50 -33.09 9.34
CA ILE A 436 -19.69 -32.93 8.50
C ILE A 436 -20.59 -34.17 8.59
N ASP A 437 -20.00 -35.37 8.65
CA ASP A 437 -20.76 -36.60 8.84
C ASP A 437 -21.42 -36.65 10.22
N MET A 438 -20.71 -36.23 11.28
CA MET A 438 -21.28 -36.08 12.62
C MET A 438 -22.45 -35.08 12.62
N LYS A 439 -22.32 -33.94 11.92
CA LYS A 439 -23.40 -32.95 11.76
C LYS A 439 -24.68 -33.57 11.21
N ASN A 440 -24.56 -34.39 10.18
CA ASN A 440 -25.71 -34.99 9.51
C ASN A 440 -26.41 -36.01 10.41
N ASN A 441 -25.66 -36.71 11.26
CA ASN A 441 -26.20 -37.74 12.16
C ASN A 441 -26.73 -37.19 13.50
N LEU A 442 -26.38 -35.94 13.87
CA LEU A 442 -26.78 -35.31 15.14
C LEU A 442 -28.30 -35.12 15.28
N LEU A 443 -29.02 -34.92 14.17
CA LEU A 443 -30.48 -34.73 14.18
C LEU A 443 -31.27 -36.05 14.22
N ASP A 444 -30.66 -37.15 13.77
CA ASP A 444 -31.31 -38.47 13.70
C ASP A 444 -31.17 -39.26 15.02
N GLY A 445 -30.46 -38.72 16.02
CA GLY A 445 -30.25 -39.35 17.33
C GLY A 445 -29.34 -40.59 17.30
N THR A 446 -28.75 -40.90 16.15
CA THR A 446 -27.86 -42.04 15.90
C THR A 446 -26.37 -41.63 15.84
N ALA A 447 -26.06 -40.36 16.12
CA ALA A 447 -24.69 -39.85 16.06
C ALA A 447 -23.74 -40.58 17.03
N ASN A 448 -22.78 -41.30 16.46
CA ASN A 448 -21.52 -41.61 17.13
C ASN A 448 -20.77 -40.29 17.28
N LEU A 449 -20.70 -39.78 18.52
CA LEU A 449 -19.94 -38.58 18.84
C LEU A 449 -18.45 -38.88 18.63
N LEU A 450 -17.75 -37.94 18.00
CA LEU A 450 -16.30 -37.98 17.85
C LEU A 450 -15.63 -37.91 19.23
N GLU A 451 -14.51 -38.63 19.38
CA GLU A 451 -13.65 -38.45 20.56
C GLU A 451 -13.12 -37.01 20.61
N PRO A 452 -12.83 -36.46 21.80
CA PRO A 452 -12.35 -35.08 21.94
C PRO A 452 -11.15 -34.74 21.06
N ASP A 453 -10.23 -35.69 20.91
CA ASP A 453 -9.00 -35.51 20.12
C ASP A 453 -9.29 -35.51 18.61
N SER A 454 -10.17 -36.41 18.12
CA SER A 454 -10.57 -36.43 16.70
C SER A 454 -11.44 -35.23 16.33
N PHE A 455 -12.29 -34.77 17.23
CA PHE A 455 -13.06 -33.53 17.07
C PHE A 455 -12.15 -32.30 16.95
N GLN A 456 -11.13 -32.18 17.82
CA GLN A 456 -10.16 -31.08 17.72
C GLN A 456 -9.32 -31.16 16.45
N GLN A 457 -8.90 -32.36 16.03
CA GLN A 457 -8.16 -32.55 14.80
C GLN A 457 -8.99 -32.16 13.56
N SER A 458 -10.27 -32.55 13.54
CA SER A 458 -11.21 -32.19 12.47
C SER A 458 -11.47 -30.69 12.38
N LEU A 459 -11.55 -30.00 13.54
CA LEU A 459 -11.66 -28.55 13.59
C LEU A 459 -10.37 -27.86 13.11
N LYS A 460 -9.20 -28.32 13.54
CA LYS A 460 -7.90 -27.78 13.11
C LYS A 460 -7.70 -27.94 11.60
N ASP A 461 -8.05 -29.09 11.04
CA ASP A 461 -8.04 -29.35 9.60
C ASP A 461 -9.05 -28.45 8.87
N GLY A 462 -10.27 -28.30 9.41
CA GLY A 462 -11.28 -27.39 8.88
C GLY A 462 -10.85 -25.92 8.85
N LEU A 463 -10.00 -25.49 9.78
CA LEU A 463 -9.41 -24.15 9.84
C LEU A 463 -8.22 -23.96 8.87
N PHE A 464 -7.63 -25.04 8.38
CA PHE A 464 -6.58 -25.00 7.38
C PHE A 464 -7.19 -24.70 6.00
N LEU A 465 -6.71 -23.63 5.37
CA LEU A 465 -7.12 -23.23 4.03
C LEU A 465 -5.88 -22.96 3.20
N ASP A 466 -5.76 -23.69 2.09
CA ASP A 466 -4.68 -23.50 1.13
C ASP A 466 -4.73 -22.07 0.59
N ARG A 467 -3.67 -21.31 0.90
CA ARG A 467 -3.53 -19.94 0.39
C ARG A 467 -3.14 -20.00 -1.08
N SER A 468 -3.73 -19.10 -1.87
CA SER A 468 -3.32 -18.89 -3.25
C SER A 468 -1.81 -18.60 -3.34
N PRO A 469 -1.09 -19.16 -4.35
CA PRO A 469 0.34 -18.97 -4.49
C PRO A 469 0.67 -17.48 -4.59
N GLN A 470 1.65 -17.07 -3.79
CA GLN A 470 2.19 -15.71 -3.81
C GLN A 470 3.34 -15.68 -4.81
N PHE A 471 3.15 -14.91 -5.88
CA PHE A 471 4.21 -14.63 -6.85
C PHE A 471 4.88 -13.32 -6.49
N PHE A 472 6.21 -13.31 -6.45
CA PHE A 472 7.01 -12.14 -6.05
C PHE A 472 7.47 -11.28 -7.24
N PHE A 473 6.79 -11.38 -8.39
CA PHE A 473 7.14 -10.61 -9.59
C PHE A 473 7.07 -9.11 -9.34
N GLN A 474 6.06 -8.67 -8.59
CA GLN A 474 5.85 -7.26 -8.28
C GLN A 474 7.04 -6.68 -7.51
N GLU A 475 7.53 -7.39 -6.51
CA GLU A 475 8.65 -6.99 -5.65
C GLU A 475 9.94 -6.89 -6.47
N TRP A 476 10.22 -7.87 -7.33
CA TRP A 476 11.40 -7.84 -8.19
C TRP A 476 11.34 -6.71 -9.23
N PHE A 477 10.21 -6.50 -9.89
CA PHE A 477 10.06 -5.37 -10.81
C PHE A 477 10.18 -4.02 -10.10
N GLU A 478 9.72 -3.91 -8.86
CA GLU A 478 9.92 -2.71 -8.04
C GLU A 478 11.40 -2.46 -7.70
N VAL A 479 12.19 -3.53 -7.47
CA VAL A 479 13.65 -3.43 -7.29
C VAL A 479 14.32 -2.91 -8.56
N PHE A 480 14.03 -3.50 -9.72
CA PHE A 480 14.58 -3.04 -11.01
C PHE A 480 14.15 -1.60 -11.33
N ARG A 481 12.87 -1.29 -11.17
CA ARG A 481 12.33 0.06 -11.37
C ARG A 481 13.04 1.07 -10.47
N SER A 482 13.31 0.71 -9.22
CA SER A 482 13.99 1.57 -8.24
C SER A 482 15.48 1.76 -8.56
N LEU A 483 16.16 0.72 -9.05
CA LEU A 483 17.55 0.77 -9.50
C LEU A 483 17.71 1.79 -10.63
N PHE A 484 16.98 1.60 -11.73
CA PHE A 484 17.10 2.47 -12.91
C PHE A 484 16.56 3.88 -12.66
N SER A 485 15.50 4.02 -11.86
CA SER A 485 15.06 5.34 -11.40
C SER A 485 16.12 6.02 -10.53
N GLY A 486 16.91 5.26 -9.77
CA GLY A 486 18.00 5.80 -8.96
C GLY A 486 19.11 6.39 -9.82
N PHE A 487 19.44 5.77 -10.95
CA PHE A 487 20.44 6.32 -11.88
C PHE A 487 20.05 7.71 -12.39
N GLY A 488 18.82 7.86 -12.89
CA GLY A 488 18.33 9.17 -13.35
C GLY A 488 18.16 10.21 -12.23
N LYS A 489 17.97 9.78 -10.97
CA LYS A 489 17.96 10.69 -9.81
C LYS A 489 19.36 11.13 -9.40
N GLY A 490 20.34 10.23 -9.48
CA GLY A 490 21.73 10.51 -9.15
C GLY A 490 22.37 11.52 -10.12
N GLN A 491 22.09 11.39 -11.42
CA GLN A 491 22.47 12.38 -12.43
C GLN A 491 21.88 13.77 -12.08
N LYS A 492 20.55 13.86 -11.94
CA LYS A 492 19.87 15.13 -11.61
C LYS A 492 20.35 15.77 -10.31
N PHE A 493 20.81 14.97 -9.36
CA PHE A 493 21.41 15.49 -8.14
C PHE A 493 22.76 16.16 -8.42
N VAL A 494 23.58 15.61 -9.30
CA VAL A 494 24.85 16.22 -9.73
C VAL A 494 24.59 17.46 -10.57
N ASP A 495 23.62 17.44 -11.48
CA ASP A 495 23.22 18.65 -12.24
C ASP A 495 22.80 19.77 -11.27
N PHE A 496 22.10 19.42 -10.18
CA PHE A 496 21.64 20.39 -9.19
C PHE A 496 22.74 20.89 -8.25
N ALA A 497 23.52 19.98 -7.66
CA ALA A 497 24.56 20.32 -6.69
C ALA A 497 25.81 20.89 -7.37
N GLY A 498 26.09 20.42 -8.59
CA GLY A 498 27.17 20.88 -9.45
C GLY A 498 26.78 22.06 -10.33
N ASN A 499 25.61 22.68 -10.13
CA ASN A 499 25.19 23.88 -10.87
C ASN A 499 26.31 24.96 -10.94
N PRO A 500 27.05 25.28 -9.87
CA PRO A 500 28.17 26.24 -9.94
C PRO A 500 29.36 25.81 -10.82
N LEU A 501 29.43 24.55 -11.21
CA LEU A 501 30.50 23.95 -12.02
C LEU A 501 30.10 23.81 -13.50
N GLN A 502 28.91 24.28 -13.90
CA GLN A 502 28.53 24.34 -15.31
C GLN A 502 29.23 25.51 -15.98
N GLU A 503 29.67 25.29 -17.21
CA GLU A 503 30.38 26.29 -18.01
C GLU A 503 29.49 26.77 -19.16
N MET A 504 29.56 28.06 -19.46
CA MET A 504 28.81 28.64 -20.56
C MET A 504 29.51 28.30 -21.88
N ASP A 505 28.77 27.75 -22.84
CA ASP A 505 29.26 27.49 -24.19
C ASP A 505 29.33 28.78 -25.05
N ASP A 506 29.85 28.64 -26.26
CA ASP A 506 29.99 29.74 -27.22
C ASP A 506 28.64 30.37 -27.63
N GLN A 507 27.51 29.70 -27.37
CA GLN A 507 26.15 30.17 -27.66
C GLN A 507 25.47 30.82 -26.45
N GLY A 508 26.12 30.83 -25.29
CA GLY A 508 25.57 31.39 -24.06
C GLY A 508 24.74 30.41 -23.23
N HIS A 509 24.80 29.11 -23.51
CA HIS A 509 24.08 28.07 -22.77
C HIS A 509 24.99 27.36 -21.76
N TYR A 510 24.45 27.06 -20.59
CA TYR A 510 25.21 26.33 -19.56
C TYR A 510 25.28 24.84 -19.88
N GLN A 511 26.50 24.30 -19.92
CA GLN A 511 26.81 22.90 -20.19
C GLN A 511 27.51 22.25 -19.00
N ASP A 512 27.29 20.94 -18.84
CA ASP A 512 27.96 20.14 -17.80
C ASP A 512 29.44 19.96 -18.13
N THR A 513 30.30 20.11 -17.12
CA THR A 513 31.75 19.89 -17.28
C THR A 513 32.12 18.40 -17.25
N PRO A 514 33.27 17.99 -17.82
CA PRO A 514 33.78 16.61 -17.75
C PRO A 514 33.77 16.00 -16.34
N ILE A 515 34.06 16.82 -15.32
CA ILE A 515 34.05 16.41 -13.91
C ILE A 515 32.63 16.07 -13.45
N MET A 516 31.63 16.87 -13.86
CA MET A 516 30.21 16.61 -13.55
C MET A 516 29.72 15.31 -14.19
N TYR A 517 30.18 14.95 -15.39
CA TYR A 517 29.84 13.64 -15.99
C TYR A 517 30.36 12.48 -15.15
N VAL A 518 31.63 12.54 -14.71
CA VAL A 518 32.22 11.49 -13.85
C VAL A 518 31.48 11.39 -12.51
N LEU A 519 31.21 12.52 -11.87
CA LEU A 519 30.42 12.58 -10.63
C LEU A 519 29.01 12.04 -10.83
N SER A 520 28.37 12.33 -11.97
CA SER A 520 27.04 11.83 -12.33
C SER A 520 27.00 10.32 -12.40
N VAL A 521 28.02 9.67 -12.96
CA VAL A 521 28.12 8.19 -13.00
C VAL A 521 28.22 7.60 -11.59
N PHE A 522 29.13 8.12 -10.75
CA PHE A 522 29.26 7.63 -9.37
C PHE A 522 28.00 7.87 -8.54
N SER A 523 27.41 9.06 -8.66
CA SER A 523 26.14 9.42 -8.00
C SER A 523 25.01 8.52 -8.47
N ALA A 524 24.87 8.29 -9.78
CA ALA A 524 23.89 7.38 -10.35
C ALA A 524 24.02 5.98 -9.74
N LEU A 525 25.22 5.39 -9.75
CA LEU A 525 25.47 4.07 -9.16
C LEU A 525 25.09 4.03 -7.67
N PHE A 526 25.47 5.04 -6.91
CA PHE A 526 25.17 5.12 -5.48
C PHE A 526 23.66 5.23 -5.21
N PHE A 527 22.96 6.13 -5.89
CA PHE A 527 21.50 6.27 -5.79
C PHE A 527 20.79 4.99 -6.23
N GLY A 528 21.19 4.40 -7.36
CA GLY A 528 20.62 3.16 -7.87
C GLY A 528 20.74 2.02 -6.88
N LEU A 529 21.92 1.84 -6.28
CA LEU A 529 22.17 0.81 -5.28
C LEU A 529 21.31 1.00 -4.03
N ILE A 530 21.32 2.20 -3.44
CA ILE A 530 20.56 2.47 -2.20
C ILE A 530 19.05 2.33 -2.43
N LEU A 531 18.53 2.82 -3.56
CA LEU A 531 17.10 2.72 -3.87
C LEU A 531 16.66 1.29 -4.13
N SER A 532 17.48 0.49 -4.81
CA SER A 532 17.19 -0.92 -5.08
C SER A 532 17.26 -1.77 -3.82
N LEU A 533 18.29 -1.58 -2.97
CA LEU A 533 18.40 -2.26 -1.67
C LEU A 533 17.23 -1.91 -0.75
N ARG A 534 16.76 -0.66 -0.76
CA ARG A 534 15.58 -0.25 0.02
C ARG A 534 14.30 -0.92 -0.50
N ALA A 535 14.16 -1.04 -1.82
CA ALA A 535 13.02 -1.74 -2.43
C ALA A 535 13.05 -3.23 -2.07
N LEU A 536 14.22 -3.85 -2.10
CA LEU A 536 14.44 -5.25 -1.71
C LEU A 536 14.06 -5.48 -0.24
N ALA A 537 14.62 -4.68 0.68
CA ALA A 537 14.34 -4.78 2.12
C ALA A 537 12.84 -4.60 2.43
N ARG A 538 12.18 -3.65 1.76
CA ARG A 538 10.75 -3.37 1.97
C ARG A 538 9.84 -4.44 1.37
N GLY A 539 10.19 -4.98 0.19
CA GLY A 539 9.36 -5.92 -0.56
C GLY A 539 9.47 -7.35 -0.05
N LEU A 540 10.70 -7.83 0.15
CA LEU A 540 10.98 -9.22 0.52
C LEU A 540 11.34 -9.40 2.00
N GLY A 541 11.74 -8.34 2.70
CA GLY A 541 12.21 -8.41 4.09
C GLY A 541 11.13 -8.20 5.16
N ARG A 542 9.91 -7.78 4.79
CA ARG A 542 8.80 -7.51 5.74
C ARG A 542 7.78 -8.64 5.73
N ALA A 543 7.39 -9.09 6.93
CA ALA A 543 6.27 -10.02 7.06
C ALA A 543 4.96 -9.37 6.56
N PRO A 544 4.10 -10.10 5.84
CA PRO A 544 2.82 -9.58 5.35
C PRO A 544 1.91 -9.17 6.51
N LEU A 545 1.44 -7.93 6.48
CA LEU A 545 0.58 -7.33 7.51
C LEU A 545 -0.68 -8.17 7.77
N GLY A 546 -0.97 -8.45 9.05
CA GLY A 546 -2.23 -9.07 9.49
C GLY A 546 -2.36 -10.57 9.21
N GLN A 547 -1.32 -11.26 8.75
CA GLN A 547 -1.36 -12.71 8.55
C GLN A 547 -1.04 -13.48 9.84
N VAL A 548 -2.01 -13.52 10.75
CA VAL A 548 -2.02 -14.57 11.80
C VAL A 548 -2.64 -15.82 11.17
N ASP A 549 -1.94 -16.95 11.30
CA ASP A 549 -2.45 -18.21 10.79
C ASP A 549 -3.51 -18.79 11.72
N LEU A 550 -4.61 -19.30 11.15
CA LEU A 550 -5.76 -19.79 11.91
C LEU A 550 -5.46 -21.14 12.56
N ALA A 551 -4.77 -22.03 11.85
CA ALA A 551 -4.46 -23.39 12.31
C ALA A 551 -3.17 -23.48 13.14
N ALA A 552 -2.29 -22.48 13.10
CA ALA A 552 -1.06 -22.49 13.90
C ALA A 552 -1.37 -22.37 15.41
N ASP A 553 -0.76 -23.27 16.18
CA ASP A 553 -0.76 -23.21 17.64
C ASP A 553 -0.06 -21.93 18.12
N VAL A 554 -0.56 -21.37 19.23
CA VAL A 554 0.08 -20.21 19.86
C VAL A 554 1.32 -20.72 20.58
N GLU A 555 2.48 -20.71 19.91
CA GLU A 555 3.74 -20.79 20.66
C GLU A 555 3.76 -19.63 21.66
N PRO A 556 4.10 -19.87 22.95
CA PRO A 556 4.32 -18.78 23.87
C PRO A 556 5.38 -17.86 23.27
N GLN A 557 4.99 -16.63 22.97
CA GLN A 557 5.90 -15.62 22.45
C GLN A 557 7.08 -15.51 23.41
N THR A 558 8.24 -16.04 23.01
CA THR A 558 9.50 -15.53 23.53
C THR A 558 9.57 -14.10 23.05
N VAL A 559 9.41 -13.16 23.99
CA VAL A 559 9.67 -11.75 23.80
C VAL A 559 11.12 -11.63 23.32
N LYS A 560 11.34 -11.62 22.01
CA LYS A 560 12.61 -11.25 21.38
C LYS A 560 12.58 -9.75 21.11
N ASP A 561 12.60 -9.00 22.18
CA ASP A 561 13.20 -7.67 22.22
C ASP A 561 14.21 -7.67 23.38
N PRO A 562 15.49 -7.30 23.16
CA PRO A 562 16.44 -7.16 24.25
C PRO A 562 16.05 -5.91 25.05
N VAL A 563 15.23 -6.12 26.09
CA VAL A 563 15.16 -5.16 27.20
C VAL A 563 16.54 -5.15 27.83
N THR A 564 17.18 -3.99 27.74
CA THR A 564 18.49 -3.68 28.31
C THR A 564 18.54 -4.11 29.77
N ALA A 565 19.17 -5.26 30.03
CA ALA A 565 19.55 -5.69 31.36
C ALA A 565 20.67 -4.77 31.86
N LYS A 566 20.28 -3.70 32.57
CA LYS A 566 21.12 -2.96 33.48
C LYS A 566 20.29 -2.50 34.67
N VAL A 567 19.93 -3.45 35.53
CA VAL A 567 19.75 -3.17 36.96
C VAL A 567 20.38 -4.34 37.72
N VAL A 568 21.43 -3.99 38.44
CA VAL A 568 22.28 -4.85 39.26
C VAL A 568 21.47 -5.42 40.42
N LEU A 569 21.75 -6.69 40.76
CA LEU A 569 21.29 -7.37 41.96
C LEU A 569 21.48 -6.52 43.22
N GLN A 570 20.43 -6.40 44.04
CA GLN A 570 20.56 -6.45 45.50
C GLN A 570 19.23 -6.92 46.11
N THR A 571 19.28 -8.15 46.62
CA THR A 571 18.30 -8.79 47.51
C THR A 571 18.55 -8.36 48.96
N GLU A 572 17.46 -8.11 49.72
CA GLU A 572 17.21 -8.43 51.16
C GLU A 572 16.12 -7.47 51.69
N THR A 573 14.85 -7.89 51.94
CA THR A 573 14.20 -8.59 53.09
C THR A 573 13.11 -7.68 53.72
N PRO A 574 12.09 -8.26 54.41
CA PRO A 574 10.72 -7.73 54.51
C PRO A 574 10.44 -6.92 55.79
N GLY A 575 9.43 -6.06 55.77
CA GLY A 575 8.95 -5.36 56.97
C GLY A 575 7.85 -4.33 56.72
N GLU A 576 6.63 -4.72 57.07
CA GLU A 576 5.57 -3.94 57.75
C GLU A 576 5.40 -2.44 57.45
N SER A 577 4.23 -2.07 56.90
CA SER A 577 3.10 -1.51 57.70
C SER A 577 2.18 -0.60 56.88
N ILE A 578 0.90 -0.99 56.87
CA ILE A 578 -0.28 -0.15 57.21
C ILE A 578 -0.50 1.10 56.32
N GLN A 579 -1.43 1.01 55.36
CA GLN A 579 -2.82 1.56 55.44
C GLN A 579 -2.87 3.05 54.99
N SER A 580 -3.82 3.55 54.21
CA SER A 580 -5.22 3.17 54.08
C SER A 580 -5.89 3.79 52.84
N LYS A 581 -6.92 3.06 52.35
CA LYS A 581 -8.26 3.49 51.86
C LYS A 581 -8.34 4.43 50.65
N ASN A 582 -8.84 3.91 49.52
CA ASN A 582 -10.23 4.00 49.00
C ASN A 582 -10.61 5.42 48.54
N LEU A 583 -11.13 5.64 47.33
CA LEU A 583 -12.39 5.08 46.82
C LEU A 583 -12.45 5.16 45.28
N ARG A 584 -13.06 4.13 44.69
CA ARG A 584 -13.73 4.16 43.38
C ARG A 584 -14.79 5.26 43.32
N THR A 585 -15.01 5.84 42.14
CA THR A 585 -16.38 6.08 41.63
C THR A 585 -16.38 6.12 40.11
N ASP A 586 -17.45 5.53 39.56
CA ASP A 586 -17.70 5.20 38.16
C ASP A 586 -18.11 6.39 37.27
N SER A 587 -18.11 6.08 35.96
CA SER A 587 -19.13 6.43 34.96
C SER A 587 -18.89 7.59 33.97
N GLN A 588 -18.79 7.15 32.70
CA GLN A 588 -19.36 7.70 31.46
C GLN A 588 -19.10 9.18 31.06
N LYS A 589 -18.61 9.36 29.83
CA LYS A 589 -19.47 9.66 28.66
C LYS A 589 -18.69 9.74 27.36
N SER A 590 -19.26 9.13 26.33
CA SER A 590 -18.90 9.29 24.92
C SER A 590 -19.30 10.67 24.37
N SER A 591 -18.63 11.05 23.27
CA SER A 591 -19.07 11.91 22.14
C SER A 591 -18.46 13.34 22.10
N PRO A 592 -18.51 14.04 20.94
CA PRO A 592 -17.55 13.95 19.84
C PRO A 592 -16.99 15.36 19.45
N THR A 593 -16.40 15.46 18.26
CA THR A 593 -16.08 16.67 17.47
C THR A 593 -14.69 17.33 17.57
N THR A 594 -14.07 17.26 16.40
CA THR A 594 -13.07 18.09 15.75
C THR A 594 -13.27 19.62 15.84
N SER A 595 -12.14 20.31 15.65
CA SER A 595 -11.95 21.72 15.28
C SER A 595 -11.88 22.73 16.43
N LYS A 596 -10.65 23.23 16.67
CA LYS A 596 -10.30 24.62 17.04
C LYS A 596 -8.82 24.68 17.44
N HIS A 597 -7.91 24.85 16.48
CA HIS A 597 -6.62 25.50 16.69
C HIS A 597 -6.12 26.10 15.38
N TYR A 598 -6.81 27.16 14.94
CA TYR A 598 -6.23 28.24 14.14
C TYR A 598 -6.95 29.51 14.60
N GLY A 599 -6.18 30.46 15.14
CA GLY A 599 -6.68 31.68 15.74
C GLY A 599 -5.62 32.76 15.72
N PHE A 600 -5.24 33.19 14.52
CA PHE A 600 -4.71 34.52 14.27
C PHE A 600 -5.92 35.39 13.92
N PHE A 601 -6.43 36.17 14.87
CA PHE A 601 -7.02 37.50 14.70
C PHE A 601 -7.59 37.94 16.05
N ASN A 602 -6.98 38.99 16.57
CA ASN A 602 -7.30 39.66 17.82
C ASN A 602 -8.52 40.57 17.59
N ASN A 603 -9.54 40.51 18.45
CA ASN A 603 -10.41 41.65 18.73
C ASN A 603 -11.02 41.50 20.14
N LYS A 604 -10.75 42.51 20.97
CA LYS A 604 -11.35 42.71 22.29
C LYS A 604 -12.86 42.98 22.15
N SER A 605 -13.71 42.37 22.98
CA SER A 605 -14.28 43.04 24.16
C SER A 605 -15.37 42.19 24.86
N THR A 606 -15.43 42.39 26.18
CA THR A 606 -16.60 42.41 27.09
C THR A 606 -17.29 41.10 27.50
N LYS A 607 -17.26 40.86 28.82
CA LYS A 607 -18.08 39.90 29.58
C LYS A 607 -19.52 40.41 29.72
N SER A 608 -20.51 39.51 29.66
CA SER A 608 -21.67 39.49 30.58
C SER A 608 -22.50 38.20 30.40
N ASP A 609 -23.40 37.98 31.35
CA ASP A 609 -23.92 36.72 31.85
C ASP A 609 -25.01 35.96 31.05
N ILE A 610 -25.04 34.67 31.34
CA ILE A 610 -26.16 33.72 31.52
C ILE A 610 -27.58 34.32 31.34
N ARG A 611 -28.41 33.74 30.44
CA ARG A 611 -29.74 33.15 30.75
C ARG A 611 -30.44 32.48 29.55
N HIS A 612 -31.41 31.64 29.93
CA HIS A 612 -32.13 30.61 29.20
C HIS A 612 -33.24 31.06 28.21
N ALA A 613 -33.57 30.11 27.32
CA ALA A 613 -34.91 29.67 26.86
C ALA A 613 -35.68 30.43 25.75
N LYS A 614 -36.18 29.59 24.81
CA LYS A 614 -37.40 29.74 23.97
C LYS A 614 -37.34 30.87 22.90
N SER A 615 -38.01 30.87 21.76
CA SER A 615 -39.08 30.08 21.12
C SER A 615 -39.04 30.43 19.61
N GLU A 616 -39.74 29.64 18.82
CA GLU A 616 -40.06 29.77 17.40
C GLU A 616 -40.74 31.09 16.98
N GLN A 617 -40.80 31.24 15.64
CA GLN A 617 -41.80 31.92 14.80
C GLN A 617 -41.65 33.42 14.49
N ASP A 618 -41.40 33.68 13.19
CA ASP A 618 -42.36 34.27 12.24
C ASP A 618 -41.96 35.50 11.38
N PHE A 619 -42.27 35.35 10.09
CA PHE A 619 -42.73 36.31 9.08
C PHE A 619 -41.97 37.64 8.76
N SER A 620 -41.28 37.62 7.61
CA SER A 620 -41.68 38.29 6.35
C SER A 620 -41.45 39.80 6.07
N ILE A 621 -41.11 40.06 4.78
CA ILE A 621 -41.31 41.25 3.91
C ILE A 621 -40.38 42.47 4.11
N TYR A 622 -39.53 42.76 3.12
CA TYR A 622 -39.73 43.89 2.18
C TYR A 622 -38.81 43.82 0.95
N THR A 623 -39.41 44.30 -0.15
CA THR A 623 -39.10 44.30 -1.58
C THR A 623 -37.97 45.23 -2.04
N SER A 624 -37.31 44.92 -3.16
CA SER A 624 -37.42 45.68 -4.43
C SER A 624 -36.37 45.25 -5.47
N SER A 625 -36.84 44.85 -6.66
CA SER A 625 -36.11 44.99 -7.93
C SER A 625 -36.59 46.28 -8.61
N PRO A 626 -35.87 46.89 -9.57
CA PRO A 626 -35.78 46.40 -10.97
C PRO A 626 -34.37 46.68 -11.58
N GLN A 627 -33.94 46.33 -12.78
CA GLN A 627 -34.52 45.85 -14.04
C GLN A 627 -33.34 45.47 -14.98
N SER A 628 -33.56 44.49 -15.87
CA SER A 628 -33.09 44.37 -17.28
C SER A 628 -31.73 44.95 -17.72
N THR A 629 -30.92 44.26 -18.53
CA THR A 629 -31.17 44.11 -19.99
C THR A 629 -30.27 43.03 -20.61
N ILE A 630 -30.86 42.25 -21.53
CA ILE A 630 -30.23 41.30 -22.46
C ILE A 630 -30.04 42.00 -23.82
N GLN A 631 -28.85 41.88 -24.42
CA GLN A 631 -28.56 41.89 -25.87
C GLN A 631 -27.26 41.06 -26.02
N GLY A 632 -27.02 40.15 -26.96
CA GLY A 632 -27.58 39.87 -28.28
C GLY A 632 -26.39 39.41 -29.15
N LEU A 633 -26.58 38.34 -29.93
CA LEU A 633 -25.60 37.65 -30.77
C LEU A 633 -24.85 38.52 -31.80
N THR A 634 -23.58 38.16 -32.04
CA THR A 634 -22.96 37.93 -33.38
C THR A 634 -21.90 36.86 -33.25
#